data_AF-A0A2A6R0P6-F1
#
_entry.id   AF-A0A2A6R0P6-F1
#
_cell.length_a   1.000
_cell.length_b   1.000
_cell.length_c   1.000
_cell.angle_alpha   90.00
_cell.angle_beta   90.00
_cell.angle_gamma   90.00
#
_symmetry.space_group_name_H-M   'P 1'
#
loop_
_entity.id
_entity.type
_entity.pdbx_description
1 polymer ?
#
loop_
_entity_poly.entity_id
_entity_poly.type
_entity_poly.pdbx_seq_one_letter_code
_entity_poly.pdbx_strand_id
1 'polypeptide(L)'
;MDGHTVNAQDPIMDTKAEIKLLYRIDPTLNMARFYRLSIQPTLFGGSSLVRNWGRIGTEGRQKVELFDTPVEAAAAGERMAGRKLRRGYRHASAERAAQGIVTPQGAKTAPAGFVEPATPTE
;
A
#
# COMPACT_ATOMS: atom_id res chain seq x y z
N MET A 1 -3.15 32.87 41.48
CA MET A 1 -2.20 31.78 41.82
C MET A 1 -2.60 30.63 40.95
N ASP A 2 -1.91 30.54 39.82
CA ASP A 2 -2.46 30.03 38.59
C ASP A 2 -2.13 28.54 38.50
N GLY A 3 -3.12 27.71 38.81
CA GLY A 3 -3.03 26.26 38.66
C GLY A 3 -3.42 25.82 37.26
N HIS A 4 -2.65 26.22 36.25
CA HIS A 4 -2.78 25.65 34.91
C HIS A 4 -1.93 24.37 34.80
N THR A 5 -2.65 23.26 34.66
CA THR A 5 -2.32 22.08 33.85
C THR A 5 -0.97 21.39 34.08
N VAL A 6 -1.00 20.25 34.78
CA VAL A 6 -0.12 19.12 34.49
C VAL A 6 -0.97 17.86 34.27
N ASN A 7 -1.75 17.85 33.18
CA ASN A 7 -2.13 16.57 32.58
C ASN A 7 -0.88 15.99 31.93
N ALA A 8 -0.11 15.26 32.73
CA ALA A 8 0.99 14.41 32.29
C ALA A 8 0.39 13.21 31.53
N GLN A 9 -0.14 13.50 30.34
CA GLN A 9 -0.27 12.55 29.27
C GLN A 9 0.68 13.06 28.20
N ASP A 10 1.97 12.75 28.33
CA ASP A 10 2.84 12.68 27.17
C ASP A 10 2.52 11.32 26.53
N PRO A 11 1.66 11.22 25.51
CA PRO A 11 1.47 9.95 24.85
C PRO A 11 2.73 9.73 24.02
N ILE A 12 3.53 8.75 24.41
CA ILE A 12 4.46 8.08 23.50
C ILE A 12 3.66 7.84 22.23
N MET A 13 4.00 8.60 21.19
CA MET A 13 3.12 8.94 20.09
C MET A 13 2.31 7.72 19.63
N ASP A 14 1.01 7.70 19.95
CA ASP A 14 -0.03 6.94 19.26
C ASP A 14 -0.07 7.45 17.82
N THR A 15 1.02 7.14 17.12
CA THR A 15 1.31 7.48 15.76
C THR A 15 0.40 6.58 14.99
N LYS A 16 -0.82 7.04 14.74
CA LYS A 16 -1.60 6.58 13.61
C LYS A 16 -0.72 6.81 12.38
N ALA A 17 0.12 5.83 12.05
CA ALA A 17 0.99 5.86 10.89
C ALA A 17 0.08 6.18 9.71
N GLU A 18 0.17 7.39 9.19
CA GLU A 18 -0.73 7.82 8.14
C GLU A 18 -0.34 7.07 6.88
N ILE A 19 -1.08 5.99 6.60
CA ILE A 19 -0.90 5.17 5.42
C ILE A 19 -1.86 5.69 4.35
N LYS A 20 -1.30 6.11 3.22
CA LYS A 20 -2.05 6.49 2.03
C LYS A 20 -1.87 5.45 0.95
N LEU A 21 -2.97 4.79 0.60
CA LEU A 21 -3.01 3.75 -0.41
C LEU A 21 -3.75 4.24 -1.64
N LEU A 22 -3.06 4.18 -2.78
CA LEU A 22 -3.57 4.59 -4.07
C LEU A 22 -3.52 3.42 -5.05
N TYR A 23 -4.55 3.30 -5.89
CA TYR A 23 -4.66 2.28 -6.91
C TYR A 23 -4.87 2.89 -8.29
N ARG A 24 -4.34 2.22 -9.31
CA ARG A 24 -4.68 2.49 -10.70
C ARG A 24 -4.97 1.16 -11.37
N ILE A 25 -6.24 0.94 -11.69
CA ILE A 25 -6.74 -0.26 -12.34
C ILE A 25 -7.40 0.17 -13.64
N ASP A 26 -6.90 -0.36 -14.75
CA ASP A 26 -7.41 -0.16 -16.09
C ASP A 26 -7.29 -1.49 -16.85
N PRO A 27 -8.38 -2.25 -16.98
CA PRO A 27 -8.37 -3.55 -17.66
C PRO A 27 -8.03 -3.43 -19.15
N THR A 28 -8.40 -2.31 -19.80
CA THR A 28 -8.18 -2.11 -21.24
C THR A 28 -6.70 -2.02 -21.59
N LEU A 29 -5.87 -1.63 -20.62
CA LEU A 29 -4.42 -1.50 -20.74
C LEU A 29 -3.65 -2.59 -19.98
N ASN A 30 -4.32 -3.66 -19.53
CA ASN A 30 -3.74 -4.71 -18.67
C ASN A 30 -2.97 -4.11 -17.45
N MET A 31 -3.54 -3.08 -16.84
CA MET A 31 -2.88 -2.29 -15.81
C MET A 31 -3.59 -2.45 -14.46
N ALA A 32 -2.87 -3.03 -13.50
CA ALA A 32 -3.33 -3.15 -12.12
C ALA A 32 -2.15 -2.81 -11.20
N ARG A 33 -2.08 -1.57 -10.72
CA ARG A 33 -0.95 -1.06 -9.94
C ARG A 33 -1.38 -0.44 -8.62
N PHE A 34 -0.53 -0.58 -7.61
CA PHE A 34 -0.70 0.06 -6.32
C PHE A 34 0.43 1.05 -6.05
N TYR A 35 0.18 2.00 -5.15
CA TYR A 35 1.15 2.93 -4.61
C TYR A 35 0.80 3.21 -3.14
N ARG A 36 1.67 2.78 -2.23
CA ARG A 36 1.55 2.95 -0.78
C ARG A 36 2.55 3.98 -0.31
N LEU A 37 2.08 4.93 0.48
CA LEU A 37 2.87 5.92 1.20
C LEU A 37 2.62 5.73 2.69
N SER A 38 3.68 5.74 3.49
CA SER A 38 3.57 5.72 4.95
C SER A 38 4.67 6.54 5.58
N ILE A 39 4.32 7.34 6.59
CA ILE A 39 5.28 8.07 7.40
C ILE A 39 5.64 7.20 8.60
N GLN A 40 6.93 7.04 8.88
CA GLN A 40 7.44 6.27 10.00
C GLN A 40 8.45 7.11 10.78
N PRO A 41 8.39 7.11 12.13
CA PRO A 41 9.44 7.72 12.93
C PRO A 41 10.77 6.99 12.70
N THR A 42 11.87 7.73 12.81
CA THR A 42 13.23 7.17 12.73
C THR A 42 13.83 7.03 14.13
N LEU A 43 14.83 6.16 14.29
CA LEU A 43 15.54 5.97 15.56
C LEU A 43 16.29 7.23 16.05
N PHE A 44 16.49 8.22 15.18
CA PHE A 44 17.26 9.43 15.46
C PHE A 44 16.38 10.67 15.67
N GLY A 45 15.10 10.49 15.97
CA GLY A 45 14.17 11.60 16.23
C GLY A 45 13.65 12.32 14.97
N GLY A 46 14.15 11.98 13.78
CA GLY A 46 13.60 12.40 12.50
C GLY A 46 12.42 11.56 12.04
N SER A 47 11.92 11.83 10.84
CA SER A 47 10.83 11.08 10.19
C SER A 47 11.23 10.55 8.83
N SER A 48 10.58 9.48 8.38
CA SER A 48 10.84 8.88 7.08
C SER A 48 9.55 8.68 6.29
N LEU A 49 9.62 8.94 4.99
CA LEU A 49 8.57 8.59 4.03
C LEU A 49 8.95 7.28 3.35
N VAL A 50 8.21 6.23 3.68
CA VAL A 50 8.31 4.93 3.00
C VAL A 50 7.33 4.91 1.83
N ARG A 51 7.86 4.60 0.64
CA ARG A 51 7.10 4.44 -0.60
C ARG A 51 7.19 2.99 -1.04
N ASN A 52 6.06 2.35 -1.27
CA ASN A 52 6.01 1.01 -1.86
C ASN A 52 5.09 1.01 -3.09
N TRP A 53 5.52 0.42 -4.19
CA TRP A 53 4.76 0.46 -5.45
C TRP A 53 5.02 -0.76 -6.32
N GLY A 54 4.02 -1.18 -7.07
CA GLY A 54 4.15 -2.37 -7.90
C GLY A 54 2.87 -2.71 -8.63
N ARG A 55 2.89 -3.88 -9.26
CA ARG A 55 1.67 -4.51 -9.77
C ARG A 55 0.92 -5.11 -8.59
N ILE A 56 -0.41 -5.03 -8.60
CA ILE A 56 -1.23 -5.67 -7.56
C ILE A 56 -0.97 -7.19 -7.60
N GLY A 57 -0.82 -7.81 -6.43
CA GLY A 57 -0.44 -9.23 -6.30
C GLY A 57 1.08 -9.50 -6.35
N THR A 58 1.92 -8.47 -6.31
CA THR A 58 3.39 -8.61 -6.22
C THR A 58 3.92 -7.81 -5.04
N GLU A 59 5.12 -8.13 -4.55
CA GLU A 59 5.80 -7.36 -3.49
C GLU A 59 6.12 -5.92 -3.92
N GLY A 60 6.30 -5.71 -5.23
CA GLY A 60 6.62 -4.43 -5.81
C GLY A 60 8.05 -3.98 -5.50
N ARG A 61 8.24 -2.68 -5.32
CA ARG A 61 9.51 -2.02 -4.98
C ARG A 61 9.29 -1.09 -3.81
N GLN A 62 10.34 -0.83 -3.04
CA GLN A 62 10.32 0.09 -1.91
C GLN A 62 11.39 1.17 -2.06
N LYS A 63 11.11 2.37 -1.57
CA LYS A 63 12.10 3.43 -1.35
C LYS A 63 11.75 4.22 -0.11
N VAL A 64 12.75 4.42 0.74
CA VAL A 64 12.69 5.25 1.95
C VAL A 64 13.35 6.60 1.65
N GLU A 65 12.80 7.66 2.20
CA GLU A 65 13.34 9.02 2.15
C GLU A 65 13.29 9.59 3.57
N LEU A 66 14.40 10.14 4.05
CA LEU A 66 14.54 10.64 5.42
C LEU A 66 14.30 12.15 5.45
N PHE A 67 13.74 12.62 6.55
CA PHE A 67 13.39 14.00 6.83
C PHE A 67 13.68 14.31 8.30
N ASP A 68 14.03 15.56 8.58
CA ASP A 68 14.33 15.99 9.95
C ASP A 68 13.04 16.14 10.77
N THR A 69 11.92 16.46 10.13
CA THR A 69 10.63 16.63 10.81
C THR A 69 9.49 15.78 10.22
N PRO A 70 8.49 15.38 11.04
CA PRO A 70 7.28 14.72 10.55
C PRO A 70 6.49 15.57 9.54
N VAL A 71 6.50 16.89 9.71
CA VAL A 71 5.79 17.84 8.85
C VAL A 71 6.35 17.84 7.43
N GLU A 72 7.68 17.80 7.29
CA GLU A 72 8.34 17.72 5.98
C GLU A 72 8.04 16.40 5.27
N ALA A 73 8.09 15.29 6.02
CA ALA A 73 7.73 13.97 5.50
C ALA A 73 6.27 13.93 5.02
N ALA A 74 5.34 14.53 5.78
CA ALA A 74 3.93 14.63 5.41
C ALA A 74 3.73 15.48 4.16
N ALA A 75 4.35 16.66 4.10
CA ALA A 75 4.28 17.52 2.93
C ALA A 75 4.86 16.83 1.67
N ALA A 76 5.95 16.08 1.81
CA ALA A 76 6.52 15.27 0.72
C ALA A 76 5.56 14.14 0.28
N GLY A 77 4.91 13.49 1.24
CA GLY A 77 3.86 12.50 1.03
C GLY A 77 2.69 13.05 0.23
N GLU A 78 2.14 14.20 0.62
CA GLU A 78 1.04 14.86 -0.10
C GLU A 78 1.44 15.25 -1.53
N ARG A 79 2.64 15.81 -1.72
CA ARG A 79 3.16 16.12 -3.06
C ARG A 79 3.24 14.86 -3.93
N MET A 80 3.69 13.72 -3.38
CA MET A 80 3.72 12.44 -4.09
C MET A 80 2.32 11.94 -4.42
N ALA A 81 1.40 11.98 -3.46
CA ALA A 81 0.01 11.56 -3.65
C ALA A 81 -0.66 12.38 -4.75
N GLY A 82 -0.60 13.71 -4.69
CA GLY A 82 -1.16 14.61 -5.70
C GLY A 82 -0.59 14.36 -7.10
N ARG A 83 0.71 14.10 -7.23
CA ARG A 83 1.31 13.69 -8.51
C ARG A 83 0.72 12.38 -9.04
N LYS A 84 0.44 11.40 -8.19
CA LYS A 84 -0.12 10.10 -8.60
C LYS A 84 -1.61 10.21 -8.93
N LEU A 85 -2.38 10.99 -8.18
CA LEU A 85 -3.79 11.24 -8.47
C LEU A 85 -3.98 11.85 -9.87
N ARG A 86 -3.13 12.84 -10.24
CA ARG A 86 -3.10 13.40 -11.60
C ARG A 86 -2.73 12.40 -12.69
N ARG A 87 -2.04 11.31 -12.34
CA ARG A 87 -1.69 10.21 -13.25
C ARG A 87 -2.76 9.11 -13.32
N GLY A 88 -3.98 9.38 -12.83
CA GLY A 88 -5.09 8.42 -12.87
C GLY A 88 -5.12 7.44 -11.69
N TYR A 89 -4.27 7.61 -10.67
CA TYR A 89 -4.47 6.86 -9.42
C TYR A 89 -5.70 7.41 -8.68
N ARG A 90 -6.30 6.55 -7.84
CA ARG A 90 -7.44 6.87 -6.98
C ARG A 90 -7.17 6.35 -5.58
N HIS A 91 -7.77 6.99 -4.58
CA HIS A 91 -7.71 6.51 -3.20
C HIS A 91 -8.37 5.14 -3.08
N ALA A 92 -7.82 4.28 -2.23
CA ALA A 92 -8.55 3.12 -1.76
C ALA A 92 -9.79 3.61 -1.01
N SER A 93 -11.00 3.29 -1.48
CA SER A 93 -12.17 3.45 -0.62
C SER A 93 -12.05 2.46 0.54
N ALA A 94 -12.48 2.85 1.74
CA ALA A 94 -12.42 2.00 2.92
C ALA A 94 -13.12 0.64 2.69
N GLU A 95 -14.17 0.61 1.85
CA GLU A 95 -14.85 -0.62 1.43
C GLU A 95 -13.96 -1.58 0.62
N ARG A 96 -13.04 -1.07 -0.21
CA ARG A 96 -12.10 -1.88 -1.01
C ARG A 96 -10.88 -2.34 -0.22
N ALA A 97 -10.59 -1.72 0.94
CA ALA A 97 -9.53 -2.14 1.84
C ALA A 97 -9.96 -3.28 2.78
N ALA A 98 -11.26 -3.37 3.10
CA ALA A 98 -11.86 -4.47 3.86
C ALA A 98 -12.21 -5.69 2.97
N GLN A 99 -12.47 -5.48 1.69
CA GLN A 99 -12.68 -6.55 0.71
C GLN A 99 -11.31 -7.02 0.19
N GLY A 100 -10.77 -8.04 0.85
CA GLY A 100 -9.47 -8.63 0.57
C GLY A 100 -9.21 -8.86 -0.93
N ILE A 101 -7.94 -8.72 -1.31
CA ILE A 101 -7.28 -9.32 -2.47
C ILE A 101 -8.29 -9.93 -3.46
N VAL A 102 -8.82 -9.11 -4.39
CA VAL A 102 -9.59 -9.63 -5.52
C VAL A 102 -8.60 -10.45 -6.36
N THR A 103 -8.64 -11.76 -6.18
CA THR A 103 -8.14 -12.75 -7.13
C THR A 103 -8.66 -12.37 -8.52
N PRO A 104 -7.82 -12.21 -9.55
CA PRO A 104 -8.34 -12.03 -10.89
C PRO A 104 -9.07 -13.31 -11.33
N GLN A 105 -10.39 -13.26 -11.32
CA GLN A 105 -11.27 -14.24 -11.95
C GLN A 105 -11.08 -14.13 -13.47
N GLY A 106 -10.36 -15.09 -14.06
CA GLY A 106 -10.19 -15.13 -15.51
C GLY A 106 -8.99 -15.93 -16.04
N ALA A 107 -8.66 -17.08 -15.47
CA ALA A 107 -7.85 -18.07 -16.17
C ALA A 107 -8.78 -19.15 -16.74
N LYS A 108 -9.13 -19.03 -18.02
CA LYS A 108 -9.77 -20.12 -18.77
C LYS A 108 -8.74 -21.24 -18.92
N THR A 109 -8.83 -22.28 -18.10
CA THR A 109 -8.19 -23.57 -18.40
C THR A 109 -9.18 -24.40 -19.22
N ALA A 110 -8.91 -24.55 -20.51
CA ALA A 110 -9.54 -25.59 -21.32
C ALA A 110 -9.02 -26.98 -20.90
N PRO A 111 -9.84 -28.04 -20.93
CA PRO A 111 -9.40 -29.37 -20.53
C PRO A 111 -8.51 -29.99 -21.63
N ALA A 112 -7.24 -30.23 -21.33
CA ALA A 112 -6.42 -31.15 -22.09
C ALA A 112 -6.68 -32.56 -21.54
N GLY A 113 -7.20 -33.44 -22.40
CA GLY A 113 -7.64 -34.79 -22.09
C GLY A 113 -6.58 -35.65 -21.40
N PHE A 114 -7.02 -36.33 -20.34
CA PHE A 114 -6.30 -37.42 -19.71
C PHE A 114 -6.54 -38.69 -20.53
N VAL A 115 -5.46 -39.21 -21.13
CA VAL A 115 -5.43 -40.53 -21.77
C VAL A 115 -5.13 -41.58 -20.70
N GLU A 116 -6.00 -42.57 -20.63
CA GLU A 116 -5.93 -43.74 -19.74
C GLU A 116 -4.75 -44.65 -20.14
N PRO A 117 -3.86 -45.06 -19.22
CA PRO A 117 -2.92 -46.15 -19.51
C PRO A 117 -3.52 -47.50 -19.15
N ALA A 118 -3.62 -48.36 -20.17
CA ALA A 118 -4.01 -49.75 -20.07
C ALA A 118 -3.13 -50.54 -19.08
N THR A 119 -3.79 -51.40 -18.30
CA THR A 119 -3.16 -52.46 -17.50
C THR A 119 -2.45 -53.48 -18.39
N PRO A 120 -1.20 -53.86 -18.12
CA PRO A 120 -0.64 -55.09 -18.66
C PRO A 120 -1.09 -56.26 -17.79
N THR A 121 -1.83 -57.17 -18.39
CA THR A 121 -1.91 -58.56 -17.96
C THR A 121 -0.67 -59.28 -18.48
N GLU A 122 0.19 -59.74 -17.58
CA GLU A 122 0.85 -61.06 -17.58
C GLU A 122 1.64 -61.25 -16.28
#